data_AF-A0A9P3LMH1-F1
#
_entry.id   AF-A0A9P3LMH1-F1
#
_cell.length_a   1.000
_cell.length_b   1.000
_cell.length_c   1.000
_cell.angle_alpha   90.00
_cell.angle_beta   90.00
_cell.angle_gamma   90.00
#
_symmetry.space_group_name_H-M   'P 1'
#
loop_
_entity.id
_entity.type
_entity.pdbx_description
1 polymer ?
#
loop_
_entity_poly.entity_id
_entity_poly.type
_entity_poly.pdbx_seq_one_letter_code
_entity_poly.pdbx_strand_id
1 'polypeptide(L)'
;MQGCNIHDINVVVQWKLPGTLSNFIQRAGHAARGSDRRGLAVLLVEPSVYPIILGETITGKQRRKRGKRRGKGKQAAAPPPRTKEESAESKAYARLHGGERGGIGRRDIVFAGVQTSLNLNADDEGLCTFVQTTQCRRKVWVEVFDGNPEHLRESHIAAP
;
A
#
# COMPACT_ATOMS: atom_id res chain seq x y z
N MET A 1 -25.49 0.21 3.31
CA MET A 1 -25.77 1.56 3.85
C MET A 1 -24.97 2.57 3.05
N GLN A 2 -25.61 3.59 2.52
CA GLN A 2 -24.92 4.70 1.86
C GLN A 2 -24.33 5.61 2.95
N GLY A 3 -23.02 5.89 2.87
CA GLY A 3 -22.32 6.72 3.86
C GLY A 3 -22.79 8.18 3.79
N CYS A 4 -22.78 8.86 4.94
CA CYS A 4 -23.08 10.28 5.02
C CYS A 4 -22.00 11.09 4.27
N ASN A 5 -22.43 11.99 3.39
CA ASN A 5 -21.53 12.88 2.64
C ASN A 5 -21.11 14.05 3.52
N ILE A 6 -19.91 13.98 4.08
CA ILE A 6 -19.33 15.07 4.86
C ILE A 6 -18.65 16.04 3.87
N HIS A 7 -19.19 17.25 3.79
CA HIS A 7 -18.59 18.33 3.02
C HIS A 7 -17.31 18.83 3.73
N ASP A 8 -16.40 19.44 2.97
CA ASP A 8 -15.25 20.18 3.51
C ASP A 8 -14.17 19.37 4.24
N ILE A 9 -13.94 18.12 3.87
CA ILE A 9 -12.81 17.35 4.40
C ILE A 9 -11.50 17.84 3.74
N ASN A 10 -10.60 18.44 4.49
CA ASN A 10 -9.26 18.80 3.99
C ASN A 10 -8.25 17.66 4.10
N VAL A 11 -8.41 16.79 5.11
CA VAL A 11 -7.43 15.74 5.41
C VAL A 11 -8.14 14.42 5.68
N VAL A 12 -7.68 13.36 5.01
CA VAL A 12 -8.10 11.98 5.27
C VAL A 12 -6.91 11.22 5.79
N VAL A 13 -7.03 10.69 7.01
CA VAL A 13 -6.01 9.82 7.60
C VAL A 13 -6.58 8.41 7.65
N GLN A 14 -6.03 7.52 6.83
CA GLN A 14 -6.34 6.10 6.85
C GLN A 14 -5.35 5.38 7.77
N TRP A 15 -5.85 4.88 8.90
CA TRP A 15 -5.08 4.01 9.79
C TRP A 15 -5.18 2.55 9.34
N LYS A 16 -4.03 1.87 9.24
CA LYS A 16 -3.88 0.51 8.72
C LYS A 16 -4.26 0.37 7.25
N LEU A 17 -3.81 -0.74 6.66
CA LEU A 17 -4.21 -1.10 5.31
C LEU A 17 -5.73 -1.34 5.25
N PRO A 18 -6.45 -0.67 4.34
CA PRO A 18 -7.80 -1.07 3.98
C PRO A 18 -7.79 -2.43 3.27
N GLY A 19 -8.97 -2.99 3.03
CA GLY A 19 -9.09 -4.28 2.36
C GLY A 19 -8.55 -4.27 0.93
N THR A 20 -8.68 -3.14 0.23
CA THR A 20 -8.25 -2.98 -1.16
C THR A 20 -7.72 -1.58 -1.45
N LEU A 21 -7.01 -1.40 -2.56
CA LEU A 21 -6.56 -0.08 -3.01
C LEU A 21 -7.74 0.85 -3.35
N SER A 22 -8.79 0.35 -3.99
CA SER A 22 -10.00 1.14 -4.29
C SER A 22 -10.62 1.73 -3.03
N ASN A 23 -10.68 0.96 -1.94
CA ASN A 23 -11.19 1.44 -0.66
C ASN A 23 -10.36 2.63 -0.12
N PHE A 24 -9.04 2.62 -0.32
CA PHE A 24 -8.20 3.75 0.04
C PHE A 24 -8.45 4.95 -0.88
N ILE A 25 -8.47 4.75 -2.20
CA ILE A 25 -8.63 5.83 -3.18
C ILE A 25 -9.98 6.52 -3.03
N GLN A 26 -11.06 5.77 -2.81
CA GLN A 26 -12.38 6.34 -2.55
C GLN A 26 -12.36 7.23 -1.29
N ARG A 27 -11.71 6.77 -0.21
CA ARG A 27 -11.52 7.57 1.01
C ARG A 27 -10.68 8.81 0.75
N ALA A 28 -9.56 8.68 0.05
CA ALA A 28 -8.70 9.78 -0.34
C ALA A 28 -9.46 10.82 -1.20
N GLY A 29 -10.36 10.37 -2.06
CA GLY A 29 -11.22 11.22 -2.90
C GLY A 29 -12.28 12.01 -2.12
N HIS A 30 -12.48 11.73 -0.84
CA HIS A 30 -13.25 12.63 0.02
C HIS A 30 -12.44 13.86 0.46
N ALA A 31 -11.11 13.80 0.45
CA ALA A 31 -10.28 14.96 0.72
C ALA A 31 -10.38 15.97 -0.44
N ALA A 32 -10.68 17.23 -0.12
CA ALA A 32 -10.83 18.33 -1.06
C ALA A 32 -11.80 18.08 -2.21
N ARG A 33 -13.03 17.69 -1.88
CA ARG A 33 -14.16 17.80 -2.82
C ARG A 33 -14.43 19.28 -3.13
N GLY A 34 -13.78 19.82 -4.17
CA GLY A 34 -13.94 21.18 -4.67
C GLY A 34 -12.75 21.59 -5.54
N SER A 35 -13.00 22.26 -6.68
CA SER A 35 -11.97 22.63 -7.65
C SER A 35 -10.95 23.66 -7.13
N ASP A 36 -11.27 24.39 -6.06
CA ASP A 36 -10.37 25.37 -5.44
C ASP A 36 -9.59 24.84 -4.21
N ARG A 37 -9.80 23.56 -3.84
CA ARG A 37 -9.27 23.01 -2.59
C ARG A 37 -8.14 22.02 -2.82
N ARG A 38 -7.16 22.04 -1.93
CA ARG A 38 -6.11 21.02 -1.85
C ARG A 38 -6.39 20.11 -0.67
N GLY A 39 -6.38 18.80 -0.93
CA GLY A 39 -6.65 17.77 0.05
C GLY A 39 -5.40 16.95 0.31
N LEU A 40 -5.24 16.46 1.55
CA LEU A 40 -4.18 15.55 1.92
C LEU A 40 -4.75 14.20 2.32
N ALA A 41 -4.30 13.15 1.66
CA ALA A 41 -4.59 11.77 2.06
C ALA A 41 -3.32 11.12 2.63
N VAL A 42 -3.38 10.68 3.89
CA VAL A 42 -2.29 10.01 4.60
C VAL A 42 -2.68 8.57 4.86
N LEU A 43 -1.86 7.62 4.41
CA LEU A 43 -2.01 6.21 4.72
C LEU A 43 -0.93 5.79 5.72
N LEU A 44 -1.36 5.46 6.95
CA LEU A 44 -0.48 4.98 8.02
C LEU A 44 -0.47 3.45 8.03
N VAL A 45 0.70 2.86 7.79
CA VAL A 45 0.86 1.42 7.59
C VAL A 45 1.74 0.81 8.69
N GLU A 46 1.42 -0.42 9.11
CA GLU A 46 2.26 -1.16 10.06
C GLU A 46 3.61 -1.56 9.41
N PRO A 47 4.75 -1.48 10.13
CA PRO A 47 6.06 -1.83 9.59
C PRO A 47 6.16 -3.26 9.01
N SER A 48 5.30 -4.18 9.47
CA SER A 48 5.26 -5.56 9.01
C SER A 48 4.82 -5.73 7.55
N VAL A 49 4.34 -4.67 6.90
CA VAL A 49 3.95 -4.70 5.48
C VAL A 49 5.17 -4.60 4.57
N TYR A 50 6.20 -3.85 4.95
CA TYR A 50 7.39 -3.64 4.13
C TYR A 50 8.26 -4.87 3.85
N PRO A 51 8.40 -5.88 4.73
CA PRO A 51 9.19 -7.09 4.44
C PRO A 51 8.48 -8.13 3.55
N ILE A 52 7.31 -7.81 2.98
CA ILE A 52 6.57 -8.75 2.12
C ILE A 52 7.14 -8.66 0.70
N ILE A 53 7.88 -9.68 0.29
CA ILE A 53 8.37 -9.81 -1.10
C ILE A 53 7.23 -10.39 -1.93
N LEU A 54 6.60 -9.56 -2.76
CA LEU A 54 5.53 -9.99 -3.66
C LEU A 54 6.16 -10.75 -4.84
N GLY A 55 6.18 -12.09 -4.73
CA GLY A 55 6.79 -12.99 -5.70
C GLY A 55 6.92 -14.44 -5.22
N GLU A 56 6.93 -14.67 -3.89
CA GLU A 56 7.07 -16.02 -3.31
C GLU A 56 5.82 -16.51 -2.57
N THR A 57 4.71 -15.76 -2.59
CA THR A 57 3.50 -16.12 -1.84
C THR A 57 2.36 -16.57 -2.76
N ILE A 58 2.58 -17.65 -3.53
CA ILE A 58 1.49 -18.61 -3.74
C ILE A 58 1.44 -19.45 -2.46
N THR A 59 0.81 -18.91 -1.42
CA THR A 59 0.19 -19.62 -0.30
C THR A 59 -0.24 -18.58 0.72
N GLY A 60 -1.48 -18.13 0.56
CA GLY A 60 -2.11 -17.12 1.40
C GLY A 60 -1.93 -17.39 2.90
N LYS A 61 -1.12 -16.58 3.55
CA LYS A 61 -1.20 -16.34 5.00
C LYS A 61 -0.92 -14.88 5.27
N GLN A 62 -1.90 -14.02 4.93
CA GLN A 62 -2.07 -12.80 5.70
C GLN A 62 -2.13 -13.21 7.18
N ARG A 63 -1.11 -12.84 7.96
CA ARG A 63 -1.10 -13.00 9.42
C ARG A 63 -2.17 -12.09 10.01
N ARG A 64 -3.43 -12.52 9.97
CA ARG A 64 -4.49 -11.98 10.82
C ARG A 64 -4.05 -12.20 12.27
N LYS A 65 -3.69 -11.13 12.98
CA LYS A 65 -3.58 -11.14 14.45
C LYS A 65 -4.97 -11.49 14.99
N ARG A 66 -5.20 -12.77 15.26
CA ARG A 66 -6.43 -13.26 15.89
C ARG A 66 -6.43 -12.74 17.33
N GLY A 67 -7.37 -11.86 17.64
CA GLY A 67 -7.62 -11.41 19.00
C GLY A 67 -7.73 -12.60 19.95
N LYS A 68 -7.15 -12.44 21.14
CA LYS A 68 -7.03 -13.47 22.19
C LYS A 68 -8.42 -13.84 22.72
N ARG A 69 -9.16 -14.72 22.03
CA ARG A 69 -10.32 -15.43 22.60
C ARG A 69 -9.83 -16.81 23.04
N ARG A 70 -9.79 -17.03 24.36
CA ARG A 70 -9.62 -18.35 24.99
C ARG A 70 -10.76 -19.23 24.48
N GLY A 71 -10.45 -20.18 23.62
CA GLY A 71 -11.38 -21.16 23.07
C GLY A 71 -10.60 -22.39 22.63
N LYS A 72 -10.85 -23.51 23.33
CA LYS A 72 -10.20 -24.81 23.18
C LYS A 72 -10.58 -25.37 21.80
N GLY A 73 -9.68 -25.34 20.81
CA GLY A 73 -9.95 -25.85 19.47
C GLY A 73 -8.71 -25.90 18.58
N LYS A 74 -8.34 -27.13 18.18
CA LYS A 74 -7.36 -27.58 17.16
C LYS A 74 -6.31 -26.56 16.72
N GLN A 75 -5.08 -26.77 17.22
CA GLN A 75 -3.89 -26.00 16.85
C GLN A 75 -3.59 -26.20 15.36
N ALA A 76 -3.87 -25.18 14.54
CA ALA A 76 -3.20 -25.07 13.25
C ALA A 76 -1.72 -24.84 13.54
N ALA A 77 -0.86 -25.72 13.03
CA ALA A 77 0.58 -25.66 13.23
C ALA A 77 1.11 -24.25 12.94
N ALA A 78 1.85 -23.69 13.90
CA ALA A 78 2.58 -22.45 13.68
C ALA A 78 3.54 -22.67 12.49
N PRO A 79 3.67 -21.70 11.56
CA PRO A 79 4.67 -21.80 10.52
C PRO A 79 6.07 -21.91 11.15
N PRO A 80 7.00 -22.63 10.50
CA PRO A 80 8.36 -22.78 11.01
C PRO A 80 9.01 -21.40 11.21
N PRO A 81 9.87 -21.25 12.23
CA PRO A 81 10.63 -20.02 12.44
C PRO A 81 11.55 -19.78 11.23
N ARG A 82 11.57 -18.53 10.74
CA ARG A 82 12.46 -18.11 9.65
C ARG A 82 13.92 -18.26 10.04
N THR A 83 14.79 -18.55 9.06
CA THR A 83 16.24 -18.53 9.28
C THR A 83 16.72 -17.09 9.55
N LYS A 84 17.91 -16.95 10.13
CA LYS A 84 18.52 -15.62 10.37
C LYS A 84 18.77 -14.87 9.07
N GLU A 85 19.14 -15.58 8.01
CA GLU A 85 19.39 -15.06 6.67
C GLU A 85 18.10 -14.52 6.05
N GLU A 86 17.02 -15.30 6.01
CA GLU A 86 15.70 -14.87 5.53
C GLU A 86 15.19 -13.63 6.28
N SER A 87 15.43 -13.58 7.59
CA SER A 87 15.06 -12.40 8.39
C SER A 87 15.90 -11.17 8.07
N ALA A 88 17.17 -11.32 7.70
CA ALA A 88 18.05 -10.22 7.34
C ALA A 88 17.68 -9.67 5.95
N GLU A 89 17.43 -10.55 4.99
CA GLU A 89 16.97 -10.20 3.64
C GLU A 89 15.62 -9.48 3.68
N SER A 90 14.65 -10.01 4.44
CA SER A 90 13.35 -9.36 4.66
C SER A 90 13.48 -7.93 5.19
N LYS A 91 14.44 -7.68 6.10
CA LYS A 91 14.70 -6.35 6.66
C LYS A 91 15.39 -5.44 5.65
N ALA A 92 16.35 -5.96 4.89
CA ALA A 92 17.02 -5.22 3.82
C ALA A 92 16.01 -4.78 2.75
N TYR A 93 15.12 -5.70 2.34
CA TYR A 93 14.01 -5.41 1.44
C TYR A 93 13.09 -4.33 2.01
N ALA A 94 12.63 -4.49 3.24
CA ALA A 94 11.77 -3.50 3.90
C ALA A 94 12.39 -2.10 3.93
N ARG A 95 13.71 -2.01 4.14
CA ARG A 95 14.44 -0.75 4.11
C ARG A 95 14.46 -0.12 2.72
N LEU A 96 14.76 -0.90 1.68
CA LEU A 96 14.79 -0.43 0.29
C LEU A 96 13.41 0.06 -0.19
N HIS A 97 12.34 -0.60 0.27
CA HIS A 97 10.96 -0.25 -0.03
C HIS A 97 10.35 0.79 0.93
N GLY A 98 11.18 1.35 1.82
CA GLY A 98 10.88 2.54 2.59
C GLY A 98 10.14 2.36 3.90
N GLY A 99 10.30 1.21 4.55
CA GLY A 99 9.79 0.96 5.90
C GLY A 99 10.41 1.85 6.99
N GLU A 100 11.46 2.61 6.65
CA GLU A 100 12.15 3.53 7.55
C GLU A 100 12.09 5.00 7.10
N ARG A 101 11.35 5.30 6.01
CA ARG A 101 11.15 6.68 5.53
C ARG A 101 10.31 7.48 6.53
N GLY A 102 10.65 8.74 6.73
CA GLY A 102 10.02 9.62 7.70
C GLY A 102 10.28 9.24 9.16
N GLY A 103 11.15 8.26 9.42
CA GLY A 103 11.54 7.85 10.76
C GLY A 103 12.65 8.73 11.36
N ILE A 104 13.02 8.44 12.61
CA ILE A 104 14.08 9.16 13.35
C ILE A 104 15.41 9.17 12.57
N GLY A 105 15.72 8.08 11.87
CA GLY A 105 16.93 7.93 11.07
C GLY A 105 16.95 8.72 9.76
N ARG A 106 15.86 9.42 9.39
CA ARG A 106 15.73 10.24 8.15
C ARG A 106 16.22 9.51 6.90
N ARG A 107 15.94 8.21 6.80
CA ARG A 107 16.35 7.36 5.67
C ARG A 107 15.37 7.55 4.51
N ASP A 108 15.32 8.77 3.99
CA ASP A 108 14.35 9.22 2.99
C ASP A 108 14.82 9.04 1.55
N ILE A 109 16.04 8.54 1.36
CA ILE A 109 16.60 8.25 0.04
C ILE A 109 15.74 7.17 -0.63
N VAL A 110 15.27 7.49 -1.83
CA VAL A 110 14.52 6.56 -2.69
C VAL A 110 15.51 5.81 -3.56
N PHE A 111 15.64 4.50 -3.33
CA PHE A 111 16.51 3.66 -4.14
C PHE A 111 15.80 3.28 -5.45
N ALA A 112 16.43 3.58 -6.58
CA ALA A 112 16.04 3.06 -7.89
C ALA A 112 16.46 1.58 -7.99
N GLY A 113 15.77 0.72 -7.24
CA GLY A 113 15.99 -0.73 -7.22
C GLY A 113 14.88 -1.50 -7.93
N VAL A 114 14.85 -2.82 -7.69
CA VAL A 114 13.79 -3.71 -8.17
C VAL A 114 12.44 -3.22 -7.65
N GLN A 115 11.57 -2.83 -8.56
CA GLN A 115 10.19 -2.44 -8.25
C GLN A 115 9.38 -3.70 -7.96
N THR A 116 8.52 -3.64 -6.94
CA THR A 116 7.60 -4.73 -6.64
C THR A 116 6.61 -4.92 -7.80
N SER A 117 6.43 -6.16 -8.25
CA SER A 117 5.50 -6.46 -9.35
C SER A 117 4.07 -6.10 -8.94
N LEU A 118 3.34 -5.46 -9.84
CA LEU A 118 1.94 -5.15 -9.64
C LEU A 118 1.10 -6.35 -10.06
N ASN A 119 0.32 -6.90 -9.13
CA ASN A 119 -0.64 -7.97 -9.43
C ASN A 119 -2.06 -7.43 -9.25
N LEU A 120 -2.72 -7.11 -10.37
CA LEU A 120 -4.09 -6.57 -10.39
C LEU A 120 -5.13 -7.60 -9.93
N ASN A 121 -4.81 -8.89 -10.02
CA ASN A 121 -5.72 -9.98 -9.63
C ASN A 121 -5.58 -10.35 -8.14
N ALA A 122 -4.73 -9.66 -7.38
CA ALA A 122 -4.62 -9.88 -5.94
C ALA A 122 -5.86 -9.35 -5.21
N ASP A 123 -6.26 -10.02 -4.12
CA ASP A 123 -7.42 -9.62 -3.30
C ASP A 123 -7.33 -8.17 -2.78
N ASP A 124 -6.12 -7.62 -2.67
CA ASP A 124 -5.87 -6.26 -2.19
C ASP A 124 -5.75 -5.22 -3.31
N GLU A 125 -5.97 -5.61 -4.58
CA GLU A 125 -5.87 -4.75 -5.77
C GLU A 125 -4.49 -4.06 -5.91
N GLY A 126 -3.41 -4.74 -5.49
CA GLY A 126 -2.05 -4.18 -5.55
C GLY A 126 -1.75 -3.14 -4.46
N LEU A 127 -2.56 -3.08 -3.39
CA LEU A 127 -2.36 -2.17 -2.27
C LEU A 127 -0.97 -2.34 -1.61
N CYS A 128 -0.47 -3.56 -1.45
CA CYS A 128 0.88 -3.79 -0.94
C CYS A 128 1.95 -3.20 -1.87
N THR A 129 1.83 -3.41 -3.18
CA THR A 129 2.71 -2.80 -4.20
C THR A 129 2.65 -1.27 -4.13
N PHE A 130 1.46 -0.69 -3.96
CA PHE A 130 1.29 0.76 -3.82
C PHE A 130 2.00 1.34 -2.58
N VAL A 131 2.04 0.61 -1.47
CA VAL A 131 2.75 1.03 -0.25
C VAL A 131 4.26 0.93 -0.41
N GLN A 132 4.72 -0.20 -0.94
CA GLN A 132 6.14 -0.56 -1.04
C GLN A 132 6.85 0.06 -2.25
N THR A 133 6.10 0.65 -3.19
CA THR A 133 6.69 1.23 -4.40
C THR A 133 7.79 2.24 -4.06
N THR A 134 8.89 2.14 -4.81
CA THR A 134 9.96 3.15 -4.83
C THR A 134 9.73 4.16 -5.94
N GLN A 135 8.75 3.94 -6.81
CA GLN A 135 8.37 4.87 -7.87
C GLN A 135 7.25 5.83 -7.44
N CYS A 136 6.87 6.72 -8.35
CA CYS A 136 5.72 7.59 -8.15
C CYS A 136 4.44 6.76 -7.94
N ARG A 137 3.78 6.94 -6.79
CA ARG A 137 2.51 6.27 -6.46
C ARG A 137 1.38 6.57 -7.47
N ARG A 138 1.44 7.72 -8.14
CA ARG A 138 0.51 8.05 -9.23
C ARG A 138 0.67 7.11 -10.43
N LYS A 139 1.89 6.63 -10.74
CA LYS A 139 2.09 5.65 -11.80
C LYS A 139 1.42 4.32 -11.46
N VAL A 140 1.59 3.84 -10.22
CA VAL A 140 0.92 2.63 -9.74
C VAL A 140 -0.60 2.79 -9.77
N TRP A 141 -1.11 3.96 -9.37
CA TRP A 141 -2.55 4.26 -9.49
C TRP A 141 -3.02 4.13 -10.93
N VAL A 142 -2.41 4.85 -11.87
CA VAL A 142 -2.77 4.79 -13.30
C VAL A 142 -2.75 3.35 -13.82
N GLU A 143 -1.71 2.59 -13.48
CA GLU A 143 -1.60 1.19 -13.92
C GLU A 143 -2.74 0.31 -13.38
N VAL A 144 -3.19 0.54 -12.13
CA VAL A 144 -4.30 -0.20 -11.53
C VAL A 144 -5.66 0.17 -12.12
N PHE A 145 -5.91 1.47 -12.36
CA PHE A 145 -7.26 1.96 -12.65
C PHE A 145 -7.48 2.41 -14.08
N ASP A 146 -6.45 2.93 -14.75
CA ASP A 146 -6.58 3.50 -16.08
C ASP A 146 -6.16 2.52 -17.17
N GLY A 147 -5.24 1.58 -16.87
CA GLY A 147 -4.97 0.34 -17.63
C GLY A 147 -4.70 0.45 -19.15
N ASN A 148 -4.77 1.65 -19.72
CA ASN A 148 -4.70 1.93 -21.15
C ASN A 148 -3.75 3.12 -21.36
N PRO A 149 -2.49 2.88 -21.74
CA PRO A 149 -1.44 3.90 -21.83
C PRO A 149 -1.65 4.96 -22.93
N GLU A 150 -2.71 4.85 -23.73
CA GLU A 150 -3.02 5.79 -24.83
C GLU A 150 -3.40 7.20 -24.33
N HIS A 151 -4.11 7.32 -23.20
CA HIS A 151 -4.66 8.62 -22.75
C HIS A 151 -3.62 9.57 -22.12
N LEU A 152 -2.41 9.08 -21.82
CA LEU A 152 -1.34 9.91 -21.27
C LEU A 152 -0.47 10.58 -22.33
N ARG A 153 -0.62 10.23 -23.62
CA ARG A 153 0.12 10.86 -24.72
C ARG A 153 -0.48 12.18 -25.19
N GLU A 154 -1.75 12.44 -24.92
CA GLU A 154 -2.44 13.65 -25.41
C GLU A 154 -2.30 14.88 -24.48
N SER A 155 -1.85 14.70 -23.23
CA SER A 155 -1.72 15.82 -22.28
C SER A 155 -0.42 16.63 -22.40
N HIS A 156 0.46 16.31 -23.35
CA HIS A 156 1.72 17.04 -23.60
C HIS A 156 1.73 17.90 -24.88
N ILE A 157 0.61 18.03 -25.59
CA ILE A 157 0.48 18.96 -26.74
C ILE A 157 -0.79 19.80 -26.56
N ALA A 158 -0.77 20.75 -25.63
CA ALA A 158 -1.57 21.96 -25.68
C ALA A 158 -1.19 22.87 -24.51
N ALA A 159 -0.11 23.62 -24.69
CA ALA A 159 0.01 24.94 -24.07
C ALA A 159 0.29 25.94 -25.21
N PRO A 160 -0.39 27.10 -25.23
CA PRO A 160 -0.34 28.07 -26.32
C PRO A 160 1.03 28.71 -26.51
#